data_AF-A0A5B9MHN6-F1
#
_entry.id   AF-A0A5B9MHN6-F1
#
_cell.length_a   1.000
_cell.length_b   1.000
_cell.length_c   1.000
_cell.angle_alpha   90.00
_cell.angle_beta   90.00
_cell.angle_gamma   90.00
#
_symmetry.space_group_name_H-M   'P 1'
#
loop_
_entity.id
_entity.type
_entity.pdbx_description
1 polymer ?
#
loop_
_entity_poly.entity_id
_entity_poly.type
_entity_poly.pdbx_seq_one_letter_code
_entity_poly.pdbx_strand_id
1 'polypeptide(L)' 'MRATHDFYLFVLASLIALVACVSGCQQKETLLDVDTPNGGVEIQRDKDGGNVTVEIGE' A
#
# COMPACT_ATOMS: atom_id res chain seq x y z
N MET A 1 -33.03 20.02 -12.69
CA MET A 1 -31.77 19.63 -13.38
C MET A 1 -30.51 20.03 -12.59
N ARG A 2 -30.51 21.07 -11.74
CA ARG A 2 -29.36 21.40 -10.86
C ARG A 2 -29.13 20.37 -9.75
N ALA A 3 -30.17 20.03 -8.97
CA ALA A 3 -30.06 19.08 -7.87
C ALA A 3 -29.56 17.67 -8.26
N THR A 4 -29.92 17.20 -9.46
CA THR A 4 -29.44 15.91 -10.00
C THR A 4 -27.97 15.94 -10.39
N HIS A 5 -27.46 17.09 -10.83
CA HIS A 5 -26.05 17.28 -11.17
C HIS A 5 -25.20 17.37 -9.90
N ASP A 6 -25.66 18.11 -8.89
CA ASP A 6 -24.98 18.23 -7.61
C ASP A 6 -24.89 16.89 -6.87
N PHE A 7 -25.94 16.07 -6.95
CA PHE A 7 -25.94 14.70 -6.40
C PHE A 7 -24.94 13.80 -7.13
N TYR A 8 -24.84 13.91 -8.45
CA TYR A 8 -23.90 13.13 -9.26
C TYR A 8 -22.45 13.50 -8.97
N LEU A 9 -22.16 14.79 -8.79
CA LEU A 9 -20.83 15.27 -8.41
C LEU A 9 -20.41 14.76 -7.02
N PHE A 10 -21.33 14.73 -6.06
CA PHE A 10 -21.06 14.22 -4.73
C PHE A 10 -20.73 12.71 -4.75
N VAL A 11 -21.50 11.91 -5.50
CA VAL A 11 -21.24 10.47 -5.65
C VAL A 11 -19.91 10.23 -6.35
N LEU A 12 -19.60 10.98 -7.41
CA LEU A 12 -18.34 10.85 -8.16
C LEU A 12 -17.11 11.21 -7.30
N ALA A 13 -17.20 12.27 -6.50
CA ALA A 13 -16.13 12.68 -5.58
C ALA A 13 -15.89 11.62 -4.48
N SER A 14 -16.96 11.03 -3.93
CA SER A 14 -16.86 9.96 -2.93
C SER A 14 -16.19 8.70 -3.49
N LEU A 15 -16.48 8.32 -4.73
CA LEU A 15 -15.86 7.18 -5.41
C LEU A 15 -14.36 7.38 -5.62
N ILE A 16 -13.93 8.57 -6.04
CA ILE A 16 -12.51 8.89 -6.27
C ILE A 16 -11.71 8.83 -4.96
N ALA A 17 -12.27 9.38 -3.87
CA ALA A 17 -11.63 9.33 -2.57
C ALA A 17 -11.40 7.88 -2.08
N LEU A 18 -12.38 7.00 -2.32
CA LEU A 18 -12.30 5.60 -1.92
C LEU A 18 -11.22 4.83 -2.69
N VAL A 19 -11.07 5.11 -3.99
CA VAL A 19 -10.01 4.52 -4.83
C VAL A 19 -8.61 4.99 -4.38
N ALA A 20 -8.46 6.28 -4.06
CA ALA A 20 -7.19 6.83 -3.59
C ALA A 20 -6.71 6.19 -2.27
N CYS A 21 -7.63 5.89 -1.35
CA CYS A 21 -7.31 5.20 -0.09
C CYS A 21 -6.82 3.76 -0.30
N VAL A 22 -7.26 3.06 -1.35
CA VAL A 22 -6.86 1.67 -1.62
C VAL A 22 -5.52 1.60 -2.36
N SER A 23 -5.22 2.56 -3.24
CA SER A 23 -4.00 2.55 -4.05
C SER A 23 -2.70 2.93 -3.30
N GLY A 24 -2.81 3.60 -2.14
CA GLY A 24 -1.66 4.15 -1.42
C GLY A 24 -1.30 3.45 -0.11
N CYS A 25 -1.85 2.26 0.17
CA CYS A 25 -1.77 1.69 1.51
C CYS A 25 -0.81 0.51 1.69
N GLN A 26 -0.23 -0.07 0.64
CA GLN A 26 0.64 -1.25 0.79
C GLN A 26 1.74 -1.33 -0.27
N GLN A 27 2.57 -0.29 -0.37
CA GLN A 27 3.74 -0.36 -1.24
C GLN A 27 4.98 -0.85 -0.46
N LYS A 28 5.03 -2.16 -0.19
CA LYS A 28 6.23 -2.82 0.38
C LYS A 28 7.19 -3.25 -0.73
N GLU A 29 8.48 -3.01 -0.53
CA GLU A 29 9.55 -3.46 -1.42
C GLU A 29 10.54 -4.35 -0.65
N THR A 30 10.86 -5.52 -1.21
CA THR A 30 11.95 -6.37 -0.73
C THR A 30 13.29 -5.75 -1.13
N LEU A 31 14.12 -5.42 -0.15
CA LEU A 31 15.43 -4.80 -0.34
C LEU A 31 16.56 -5.81 -0.40
N LEU A 32 16.45 -6.89 0.37
CA LEU A 32 17.45 -7.94 0.43
C LEU A 32 16.74 -9.24 0.80
N ASP A 33 16.99 -10.27 0.00
CA ASP A 33 16.57 -11.63 0.25
C ASP A 33 17.80 -12.52 0.03
N VAL A 34 18.28 -13.15 1.11
CA VAL A 34 19.48 -13.98 1.09
C VAL A 34 19.22 -15.30 1.81
N ASP A 35 19.37 -16.39 1.08
CA ASP A 35 19.38 -17.73 1.65
C ASP A 35 20.75 -18.03 2.26
N THR A 36 20.78 -18.25 3.58
CA THR A 36 21.99 -18.75 4.25
C THR A 36 21.81 -20.22 4.64
N PRO A 37 22.90 -20.99 4.77
CA PRO A 37 22.82 -22.40 5.19
C PRO A 37 22.17 -22.63 6.57
N ASN A 38 21.97 -21.57 7.36
CA ASN A 38 21.40 -21.62 8.71
C ASN A 38 20.13 -20.76 8.82
N GLY A 39 19.40 -20.59 7.70
CA GLY A 39 18.17 -19.80 7.61
C GLY A 39 18.24 -18.68 6.56
N GLY A 40 17.09 -18.26 6.02
CA GLY A 40 16.99 -17.11 5.13
C GLY A 40 16.93 -15.78 5.89
N VAL A 41 17.40 -14.68 5.28
CA VAL A 41 17.17 -13.33 5.80
C VAL A 41 16.48 -12.49 4.75
N GLU A 42 15.27 -12.02 5.08
CA GLU A 42 14.50 -11.12 4.24
C GLU A 42 14.36 -9.76 4.90
N ILE A 43 14.65 -8.70 4.14
CA ILE A 43 14.51 -7.31 4.56
C ILE A 43 13.51 -6.63 3.63
N GLN A 44 12.39 -6.18 4.19
CA GLN A 44 11.36 -5.44 3.47
C GLN A 44 11.29 -4.01 3.99
N ARG A 45 11.08 -3.04 3.09
CA ARG A 45 10.82 -1.66 3.44
C ARG A 45 9.47 -1.22 2.87
N ASP A 46 8.68 -0.61 3.74
CA ASP A 46 7.48 0.13 3.37
C ASP A 46 7.88 1.47 2.71
N LYS A 47 7.46 1.70 1.47
CA LYS A 47 7.76 2.94 0.73
C LYS A 47 6.91 4.13 1.16
N ASP A 48 5.76 3.88 1.77
CA ASP A 48 4.81 4.91 2.16
C ASP A 48 5.21 5.51 3.53
N GLY A 49 5.70 4.67 4.45
CA GLY A 49 6.08 5.08 5.82
C GLY A 49 7.57 4.94 6.16
N GLY A 50 8.38 4.30 5.30
CA GLY A 50 9.79 4.04 5.57
C GLY A 50 10.04 2.96 6.63
N ASN A 51 9.01 2.24 7.07
CA ASN A 51 9.13 1.19 8.07
C ASN A 51 9.94 0.01 7.49
N VAL A 52 10.85 -0.56 8.27
CA VAL A 52 11.71 -1.65 7.85
C VAL A 52 11.37 -2.88 8.68
N THR A 53 11.04 -3.97 8.00
CA THR A 53 10.77 -5.29 8.59
C THR A 53 11.92 -6.21 8.23
N VAL A 54 12.42 -6.95 9.22
CA VAL A 54 13.47 -7.96 9.06
C VAL A 54 12.89 -9.29 9.52
N GLU A 55 12.86 -10.26 8.61
CA GLU A 55 12.42 -11.61 8.88
C GLU A 55 13.64 -12.55 8.78
N ILE A 56 13.77 -13.43 9.77
CA ILE A 56 14.84 -14.43 9.83
C ILE A 56 14.14 -15.78 9.76
N GLY A 57 14.35 -16.50 8.67
CA GLY A 57 13.93 -17.88 8.50
C GLY A 57 14.75 -18.82 9.37
N GLU A 58 14.12 -19.91 9.81
CA GLU A 58 14.75 -21.00 10.57
C GLU A 58 15.62 -21.92 9.71
#